data_AF-A0A5B2V542-F1
#
_entry.id   AF-A0A5B2V542-F1
#
_cell.length_a   1.000
_cell.length_b   1.000
_cell.length_c   1.000
_cell.angle_alpha   90.00
_cell.angle_beta   90.00
_cell.angle_gamma   90.00
#
_symmetry.space_group_name_H-M   'P 1'
#
loop_
_entity.id
_entity.type
_entity.pdbx_description
1 polymer ?
#
loop_
_entity_poly.entity_id
_entity_poly.type
_entity_poly.pdbx_seq_one_letter_code
_entity_poly.pdbx_strand_id
1 'polypeptide(L)' 'HDGRTIRYPDPLIKVNDSIQLDIATTKIMDFIKFESGNLCMITGGRNLGRVGTIVSRERHPGSFDIVHIKDSTGHTFA' A
#
# COMPACT_ATOMS: atom_id res chain seq x y z
N HIS A 1 -5.83 -7.49 -4.79
CA HIS A 1 -4.62 -7.67 -5.62
C HIS A 1 -4.97 -8.51 -6.84
N ASP A 2 -4.31 -8.27 -7.98
CA ASP A 2 -4.67 -8.81 -9.31
C ASP A 2 -4.17 -10.25 -9.59
N GLY A 3 -3.55 -10.93 -8.61
CA GLY A 3 -3.16 -12.34 -8.72
C GLY A 3 -2.08 -12.67 -9.77
N ARG A 4 -1.53 -11.68 -10.49
CA ARG A 4 -0.49 -11.89 -11.51
C ARG A 4 0.87 -12.19 -10.89
N THR A 5 1.61 -13.09 -11.53
CA THR A 5 3.02 -13.35 -11.23
C THR A 5 3.91 -12.53 -12.17
N ILE A 6 4.60 -11.53 -11.64
CA ILE A 6 5.54 -10.70 -12.41
C ILE A 6 6.95 -11.22 -12.17
N ARG A 7 7.64 -11.58 -13.26
CA ARG A 7 8.99 -12.11 -13.20
C ARG A 7 10.01 -10.98 -13.26
N TYR A 8 11.09 -11.13 -12.50
CA TYR A 8 12.21 -10.18 -12.42
C TYR A 8 11.82 -8.75 -11.99
N PRO A 9 11.15 -8.58 -10.83
CA PRO A 9 10.94 -7.25 -10.26
C PRO A 9 12.27 -6.64 -9.75
N ASP A 10 12.29 -5.32 -9.58
CA ASP A 10 13.40 -4.61 -8.96
C ASP A 10 13.65 -5.16 -7.52
N PRO A 11 14.91 -5.43 -7.11
CA PRO A 11 15.24 -5.90 -5.75
C PRO A 11 14.72 -5.02 -4.59
N LEU A 12 14.44 -3.74 -4.88
CA LEU A 12 13.93 -2.77 -3.91
C LEU A 12 12.45 -2.98 -3.59
N ILE A 13 11.67 -3.65 -4.44
CA ILE A 13 10.24 -3.90 -4.23
C ILE A 13 10.06 -4.92 -3.11
N LYS A 14 9.27 -4.57 -2.09
CA LYS A 14 8.95 -5.41 -0.93
C LYS A 14 7.46 -5.74 -0.87
N VAL A 15 7.13 -6.63 0.06
CA VAL A 15 5.74 -7.02 0.34
C VAL A 15 4.95 -5.78 0.78
N ASN A 16 3.73 -5.64 0.24
CA ASN A 16 2.79 -4.52 0.40
C ASN A 16 3.11 -3.24 -0.38
N ASP A 17 4.23 -3.19 -1.11
CA ASP A 17 4.47 -2.10 -2.05
C ASP A 17 3.48 -2.15 -3.21
N SER A 18 3.21 -0.99 -3.79
CA SER A 18 2.39 -0.87 -4.99
C SER A 18 3.28 -0.73 -6.21
N ILE A 19 2.86 -1.30 -7.34
CA ILE A 19 3.60 -1.22 -8.60
C ILE A 19 2.71 -0.61 -9.67
N GLN A 20 3.28 0.24 -10.51
CA GLN A 20 2.67 0.71 -11.74
C GLN A 20 3.05 -0.25 -12.87
N LEU A 21 2.07 -1.02 -13.35
CA LEU A 21 2.24 -1.97 -14.43
C LEU A 21 1.68 -1.37 -15.73
N ASP A 22 2.46 -1.37 -16.80
CA ASP A 22 1.91 -1.17 -18.14
C ASP A 22 1.20 -2.46 -18.59
N ILE A 23 -0.10 -2.36 -18.87
CA ILE A 23 -0.95 -3.51 -19.22
C ILE A 23 -0.60 -4.05 -20.61
N ALA A 24 -0.15 -3.20 -21.53
CA ALA A 24 0.17 -3.63 -22.90
C ALA A 24 1.48 -4.43 -22.94
N THR A 25 2.53 -3.94 -22.28
CA THR A 25 3.85 -4.59 -22.28
C THR A 25 4.08 -5.54 -21.11
N THR A 26 3.22 -5.50 -20.09
CA THR A 26 3.39 -6.23 -18.82
C THR A 26 4.72 -5.89 -18.12
N LYS A 27 5.24 -4.67 -18.31
CA LYS A 27 6.46 -4.17 -17.67
C LYS A 27 6.12 -3.26 -16.50
N ILE A 28 6.97 -3.32 -15.46
CA ILE A 28 6.90 -2.40 -14.32
C ILE A 28 7.46 -1.06 -14.78
N MET A 29 6.66 0.00 -14.66
CA MET A 29 7.05 1.37 -14.98
C MET A 29 7.67 2.06 -13.77
N ASP A 30 7.00 1.93 -12.63
CA ASP A 30 7.40 2.54 -11.36
C ASP A 30 6.85 1.74 -10.18
N PHE A 31 7.32 2.01 -8.97
CA PHE A 31 6.82 1.40 -7.74
C PHE A 31 6.78 2.39 -6.58
N ILE A 32 5.81 2.21 -5.70
CA ILE A 32 5.57 3.06 -4.53
C ILE A 32 5.74 2.20 -3.29
N LYS A 33 6.65 2.63 -2.42
CA LYS A 33 6.95 1.93 -1.17
C LYS A 33 5.84 2.08 -0.14
N PHE A 34 5.63 1.04 0.64
CA PHE A 34 4.70 1.04 1.76
C PHE A 34 5.36 1.59 3.03
N GLU A 35 5.44 2.92 3.12
CA GLU A 35 6.07 3.67 4.22
C GLU A 35 5.22 4.85 4.69
N SER A 36 5.57 5.39 5.87
CA SER A 36 4.94 6.59 6.42
C SER A 36 5.14 7.80 5.51
N GLY A 37 4.09 8.60 5.35
CA GLY A 37 4.06 9.77 4.47
C GLY A 37 3.43 9.51 3.11
N ASN A 38 3.30 8.25 2.70
CA ASN A 38 2.67 7.93 1.42
C ASN A 38 1.14 7.89 1.51
N LEU A 39 0.49 8.23 0.39
CA LEU A 39 -0.95 8.13 0.24
C LEU A 39 -1.37 6.68 0.05
N CYS A 40 -2.44 6.30 0.73
CA CYS A 40 -3.02 4.97 0.66
C CYS A 40 -4.54 5.04 0.62
N MET A 41 -5.15 3.97 0.10
CA MET A 41 -6.60 3.79 0.06
C MET A 41 -6.96 2.50 0.78
N ILE A 42 -8.00 2.55 1.61
CA ILE A 42 -8.49 1.37 2.33
C ILE A 42 -9.39 0.55 1.40
N THR A 43 -9.02 -0.72 1.20
CA THR A 43 -9.73 -1.65 0.31
C THR A 43 -10.63 -2.64 1.05
N GLY A 44 -10.79 -2.56 2.38
CA GLY A 44 -11.61 -3.49 3.15
C GLY A 44 -12.00 -2.98 4.54
N GLY A 45 -12.89 -3.70 5.22
CA GLY A 45 -13.34 -3.39 6.59
C GLY A 45 -14.30 -2.19 6.68
N ARG A 46 -14.46 -1.65 7.89
CA ARG A 46 -15.39 -0.53 8.19
C ARG A 46 -15.02 0.78 7.48
N ASN A 47 -13.74 0.96 7.19
CA ASN A 47 -13.19 2.20 6.62
C ASN A 47 -13.00 2.14 5.09
N LEU A 48 -13.64 1.16 4.41
CA LEU A 48 -13.56 0.95 2.97
C LEU A 48 -13.78 2.24 2.16
N GLY A 49 -12.92 2.47 1.16
CA GLY A 49 -13.04 3.60 0.24
C GLY A 49 -12.44 4.90 0.75
N ARG A 50 -11.99 4.96 2.00
CA ARG A 50 -11.29 6.14 2.53
C ARG A 50 -9.85 6.21 2.00
N VAL A 51 -9.40 7.44 1.76
CA VAL A 51 -8.05 7.76 1.27
C VAL A 51 -7.38 8.68 2.28
N GLY A 52 -6.11 8.42 2.58
CA GLY A 52 -5.34 9.23 3.51
C GLY A 52 -3.85 8.92 3.47
N THR A 53 -3.07 9.70 4.22
CA THR A 53 -1.63 9.48 4.36
C THR A 53 -1.34 8.54 5.51
N ILE A 54 -0.38 7.64 5.31
CA ILE A 54 0.10 6.73 6.36
C ILE A 54 0.89 7.56 7.38
N VAL A 55 0.42 7.59 8.63
CA VAL A 55 1.09 8.29 9.73
C VAL A 55 2.11 7.37 10.39
N SER A 56 1.68 6.17 10.77
CA SER A 56 2.54 5.18 11.42
C SER A 56 2.11 3.76 11.07
N ARG A 57 3.08 2.84 11.17
CA ARG A 57 2.88 1.41 11.00
C ARG A 57 3.39 0.69 12.24
N GLU A 58 2.48 0.07 12.96
CA GLU A 58 2.77 -0.79 14.10
C GLU A 58 2.91 -2.23 13.62
N ARG A 59 4.09 -2.79 13.79
CA ARG A 59 4.40 -4.17 13.38
C ARG A 59 4.26 -5.10 14.57
N HIS A 60 3.42 -6.11 14.43
CA HIS A 60 3.19 -7.11 15.47
C HIS A 60 3.65 -8.49 14.99
N PRO A 61 4.80 -8.99 15.45
CA PRO A 61 5.30 -10.30 15.06
C PRO A 61 4.28 -11.40 15.41
N GLY A 62 3.84 -12.16 14.40
CA GLY A 62 2.86 -13.23 14.58
C GLY A 62 1.39 -12.78 14.59
N SER A 63 1.12 -11.49 14.39
CA SER A 63 -0.23 -10.94 14.25
C SER A 63 -0.32 -10.02 13.03
N PHE A 64 -1.45 -9.34 12.88
CA PHE A 64 -1.66 -8.35 11.83
C PHE A 64 -0.93 -7.04 12.16
N ASP A 65 -0.30 -6.45 11.15
CA ASP A 65 0.25 -5.11 11.24
C ASP A 65 -0.90 -4.09 11.26
N ILE A 66 -0.82 -3.10 12.15
CA ILE A 66 -1.81 -2.03 12.26
C ILE A 66 -1.23 -0.77 11.63
N VAL A 67 -2.03 -0.07 10.84
CA VAL A 67 -1.60 1.11 10.08
C VAL A 67 -2.51 2.26 10.45
N HIS A 68 -1.94 3.33 11.00
CA HIS A 68 -2.68 4.53 11.31
C HIS A 68 -2.65 5.48 10.12
N ILE A 69 -3.83 5.89 9.67
CA ILE A 69 -4.01 6.71 8.48
C ILE A 69 -4.70 8.01 8.89
N LYS A 70 -4.29 9.11 8.26
CA LYS A 70 -4.92 10.43 8.41
C LYS A 70 -5.48 10.91 7.08
N ASP A 71 -6.75 11.27 7.03
CA ASP A 71 -7.36 11.85 5.83
C ASP A 71 -7.02 13.35 5.66
N SER A 72 -7.41 13.92 4.52
CA SER A 72 -7.20 15.34 4.23
C SER A 72 -8.01 16.28 5.13
N THR A 73 -9.11 15.80 5.72
CA THR A 73 -9.95 16.57 6.66
C THR A 73 -9.41 16.53 8.10
N GLY A 74 -8.40 15.70 8.35
CA GLY A 74 -7.75 15.57 9.64
C GLY A 74 -8.26 14.42 10.52
N HIS A 75 -9.22 13.61 10.05
CA HIS A 75 -9.64 12.43 10.81
C HIS A 75 -8.60 11.32 10.71
N THR A 76 -8.38 10.64 11.84
CA THR A 76 -7.47 9.52 11.97
C THR A 76 -8.23 8.22 12.15
N PHE A 77 -7.81 7.16 11.47
CA PHE A 77 -8.39 5.82 11.58
C PHE A 77 -7.32 4.73 11.40
N ALA A 78 -7.65 3.52 11.83
CA ALA A 78 -6.85 2.29 11.70
C ALA A 78 -7.72 1.16 11.14
#